data_AF-A0A852BYK7-F1
#
_entry.id   AF-A0A852BYK7-F1
#
_cell.length_a   1.000
_cell.length_b   1.000
_cell.length_c   1.000
_cell.angle_alpha   90.00
_cell.angle_beta   90.00
_cell.angle_gamma   90.00
#
_symmetry.space_group_name_H-M   'P 1'
#
loop_
_entity.id
_entity.type
_entity.pdbx_description
1 polymer ?
#
loop_
_entity_poly.entity_id
_entity_poly.type
_entity_poly.pdbx_seq_one_letter_code
_entity_poly.pdbx_strand_id
1 'polypeptide(L)' 'MKSVVAFLLVGMLILCTELPAGSAWSCPPVRITCALHNPPNRCLTDWGCPRYKKCCQSFCGKRCISRPSPFPI' A
#
# COMPACT_ATOMS: atom_id res chain seq x y z
N MET A 1 -33.54 5.17 -19.65
CA MET A 1 -33.31 5.48 -18.22
C MET A 1 -32.63 4.32 -17.48
N LYS A 2 -33.15 3.09 -17.56
CA LYS A 2 -32.59 1.90 -16.88
C LYS A 2 -31.16 1.51 -17.31
N SER A 3 -30.85 1.55 -18.62
CA SER A 3 -29.48 1.24 -19.10
C SER A 3 -28.43 2.22 -18.58
N VAL A 4 -28.76 3.51 -18.47
CA VAL A 4 -27.80 4.52 -17.98
C VAL A 4 -27.42 4.24 -16.53
N VAL A 5 -28.39 3.87 -15.70
CA VAL A 5 -28.14 3.45 -14.31
C VAL A 5 -27.26 2.19 -14.27
N ALA A 6 -27.52 1.21 -15.14
CA ALA A 6 -26.71 0.00 -15.20
C ALA A 6 -25.25 0.30 -15.59
N PHE A 7 -25.01 1.16 -16.60
CA PHE A 7 -23.66 1.55 -16.99
C PHE A 7 -22.91 2.34 -15.90
N LEU A 8 -23.61 3.24 -15.20
CA LEU A 8 -23.02 3.99 -14.08
C LEU A 8 -22.64 3.07 -12.91
N LEU A 9 -23.49 2.10 -12.56
CA LEU A 9 -23.19 1.14 -11.50
C LEU A 9 -22.01 0.24 -11.86
N VAL A 10 -21.95 -0.23 -13.11
CA VAL A 10 -20.81 -1.03 -13.60
C VAL A 10 -19.53 -0.20 -13.60
N GLY A 11 -19.57 1.06 -14.05
CA GLY A 11 -18.42 1.97 -14.02
C GLY A 11 -17.91 2.27 -12.60
N MET A 12 -18.81 2.47 -11.63
CA MET A 12 -18.45 2.67 -10.23
C MET A 12 -17.84 1.41 -9.60
N LEU A 13 -18.34 0.22 -9.94
CA LEU A 13 -17.75 -1.04 -9.48
C LEU A 13 -16.32 -1.23 -10.00
N ILE A 14 -16.07 -0.91 -11.28
CA ILE A 14 -14.72 -0.98 -11.89
C ILE A 14 -13.78 0.05 -11.25
N LEU A 15 -14.26 1.27 -10.97
CA LEU A 15 -13.43 2.28 -10.33
C LEU A 15 -13.08 1.91 -8.88
N CYS A 16 -13.99 1.25 -8.17
CA CYS A 16 -13.75 0.72 -6.81
C CYS A 16 -12.75 -0.43 -6.76
N THR A 17 -12.57 -1.20 -7.84
CA THR A 17 -11.54 -2.26 -7.90
C THR A 17 -10.14 -1.71 -8.18
N GLU A 18 -10.05 -0.56 -8.86
CA GLU A 18 -8.78 0.10 -9.21
C GLU A 18 -8.29 1.08 -8.14
N LEU A 19 -9.17 1.58 -7.26
CA LEU A 19 -8.72 2.31 -6.09
C LEU A 19 -8.18 1.31 -5.06
N PRO A 20 -6.89 1.37 -4.69
CA PRO A 20 -6.37 0.52 -3.65
C PRO A 20 -7.12 0.86 -2.36
N ALA A 21 -8.00 -0.04 -1.92
CA ALA A 21 -8.64 -0.04 -0.61
C ALA A 21 -7.62 -0.29 0.53
N GLY A 22 -6.37 0.13 0.34
CA GLY A 22 -5.24 -0.04 1.23
C GLY A 22 -4.77 1.31 1.70
N SER A 23 -5.37 1.80 2.79
CA SER A 23 -4.93 2.88 3.68
C SER A 23 -4.37 4.19 3.04
N ALA A 24 -4.96 5.33 3.40
CA ALA A 24 -4.70 6.67 2.86
C ALA A 24 -3.28 7.27 3.06
N TRP A 25 -2.28 6.46 3.40
CA TRP A 25 -0.90 6.90 3.60
C TRP A 25 0.08 6.10 2.74
N SER A 26 1.19 6.72 2.37
CA SER A 26 2.22 6.12 1.52
C SER A 26 3.45 5.72 2.33
N CYS A 27 4.20 4.74 1.84
CA CYS A 27 5.47 4.35 2.45
C CYS A 27 6.45 5.54 2.51
N PRO A 28 7.25 5.65 3.57
CA PRO A 28 8.25 6.71 3.68
C PRO A 28 9.33 6.54 2.61
N PRO A 29 9.95 7.65 2.15
CA PRO A 29 11.05 7.58 1.20
C PRO A 29 12.26 6.90 1.86
N VAL A 30 12.91 6.01 1.11
CA VAL A 30 14.14 5.33 1.53
C VAL A 30 15.32 6.05 0.90
N ARG A 31 16.18 6.67 1.73
CA ARG A 31 17.34 7.45 1.25
C ARG A 31 18.63 6.65 1.18
N ILE A 32 18.69 5.51 1.87
CA ILE A 32 19.88 4.67 1.97
C ILE A 32 19.43 3.21 1.83
N THR A 33 20.18 2.43 1.05
CA THR A 33 19.95 0.99 0.88
C THR A 33 21.20 0.20 1.27
N CYS A 34 21.00 -1.03 1.74
CA CYS A 34 22.09 -1.96 2.03
C CYS A 34 22.74 -2.48 0.73
N ALA A 35 24.03 -2.77 0.77
CA ALA A 35 24.78 -3.35 -0.35
C ALA A 35 24.60 -4.88 -0.42
N LEU A 36 23.35 -5.35 -0.45
CA LEU A 36 23.01 -6.76 -0.57
C LEU A 36 22.25 -7.00 -1.87
N HIS A 37 22.73 -7.92 -2.71
CA HIS A 37 22.15 -8.18 -4.04
C HIS A 37 20.69 -8.64 -3.97
N ASN A 38 20.35 -9.47 -2.97
CA ASN A 38 18.99 -9.94 -2.74
C ASN A 38 18.62 -9.79 -1.26
N PRO A 39 18.17 -8.61 -0.81
CA PRO A 39 17.85 -8.39 0.58
C PRO A 39 16.57 -9.14 0.99
N PRO A 40 16.52 -9.70 2.20
CA PRO A 40 15.38 -10.51 2.63
C PRO A 40 14.13 -9.64 2.80
N ASN A 41 13.02 -10.12 2.25
CA ASN A 41 11.71 -9.49 2.37
C ASN A 41 10.90 -10.18 3.47
N ARG A 42 10.48 -9.42 4.49
CA ARG A 42 9.61 -9.93 5.57
C ARG A 42 8.13 -9.91 5.20
N CYS A 43 7.79 -9.24 4.11
CA CYS A 43 6.47 -9.17 3.53
C CYS A 43 6.62 -8.94 2.01
N LEU A 44 5.61 -9.30 1.23
CA LEU A 44 5.58 -9.06 -0.22
C LEU A 44 4.52 -8.01 -0.59
N THR A 45 3.39 -8.04 0.09
CA THR A 45 2.24 -7.15 -0.12
C THR A 45 1.68 -6.71 1.23
N ASP A 46 0.82 -5.68 1.22
CA ASP A 46 0.14 -5.18 2.43
C ASP A 46 -0.67 -6.28 3.15
N TRP A 47 -1.19 -7.27 2.41
CA TRP A 47 -1.89 -8.43 2.98
C TRP A 47 -1.00 -9.32 3.87
N GLY A 48 0.32 -9.30 3.63
CA GLY A 48 1.28 -10.01 4.49
C GLY A 48 1.59 -9.28 5.80
N CYS A 49 0.98 -8.11 6.04
CA CYS A 49 1.22 -7.30 7.21
C CYS A 49 0.07 -7.35 8.23
N PRO A 50 0.38 -7.33 9.53
CA PRO A 50 -0.65 -7.34 10.55
C PRO A 50 -1.30 -5.96 10.67
N ARG A 51 -2.63 -5.94 10.73
CA ARG A 51 -3.45 -4.73 10.97
C ARG A 51 -3.10 -3.61 9.96
N TYR A 52 -3.33 -2.34 10.32
CA TYR A 52 -3.18 -1.14 9.49
C TYR A 52 -1.73 -0.79 9.06
N LYS A 53 -0.88 -1.79 8.84
CA LYS A 53 0.51 -1.65 8.39
C LYS A 53 0.59 -1.90 6.89
N LYS A 54 1.54 -1.23 6.23
CA LYS A 54 1.88 -1.46 4.82
C LYS A 54 3.20 -2.18 4.68
N CYS A 55 3.32 -2.99 3.63
CA CYS A 55 4.57 -3.61 3.25
C CYS A 55 5.43 -2.63 2.46
N CYS A 56 6.39 -2.02 3.14
CA CYS A 56 7.19 -0.94 2.61
C CYS A 56 8.64 -1.34 2.40
N GLN A 57 9.29 -0.69 1.41
CA GLN A 57 10.74 -0.74 1.29
C GLN A 57 11.37 -0.13 2.55
N SER A 58 12.43 -0.76 3.04
CA SER A 58 13.27 -0.24 4.12
C SER A 58 14.72 -0.11 3.65
N PHE A 59 15.61 0.27 4.55
CA PHE A 59 17.06 0.26 4.27
C PHE A 59 17.56 -1.08 3.71
N CYS A 60 16.99 -2.21 4.15
CA CYS A 60 17.37 -3.52 3.64
C CYS A 60 16.15 -4.42 3.48
N GLY A 61 15.66 -4.52 2.24
CA GLY A 61 14.47 -5.32 1.90
C GLY A 61 13.16 -4.69 2.36
N LYS A 62 12.07 -5.46 2.30
CA LYS A 62 10.71 -5.03 2.66
C LYS A 62 10.31 -5.45 4.08
N ARG A 63 9.57 -4.58 4.77
CA ARG A 63 8.98 -4.86 6.10
C ARG A 63 7.66 -4.14 6.31
N CYS A 64 6.88 -4.62 7.27
CA CYS A 64 5.64 -3.97 7.67
C CYS A 64 5.90 -2.71 8.49
N ILE A 65 5.42 -1.56 8.00
CA ILE A 65 5.59 -0.24 8.61
C ILE A 65 4.21 0.32 8.99
N SER A 66 4.11 0.96 10.15
CA SER A 66 2.93 1.71 10.56
C SER A 66 2.94 3.12 9.98
N ARG A 67 1.76 3.75 9.86
CA ARG A 67 1.66 5.16 9.46
C ARG A 67 2.59 6.02 10.33
N PRO A 68 3.46 6.87 9.75
CA PRO A 68 4.28 7.81 10.51
C PRO A 68 3.40 8.75 11.34
N SER A 69 3.80 9.06 12.58
CA SER A 69 3.13 10.11 13.35
C SER A 69 3.37 11.46 12.68
N PRO A 70 2.35 12.32 12.53
CA PRO A 70 2.54 13.67 12.02
C PRO A 70 3.32 14.55 13.00
N PHE A 71 3.40 14.14 14.28
CA PHE A 71 4.16 14.83 15.30
C PHE A 71 5.54 14.19 15.46
N PRO A 72 6.64 14.94 15.24
CA PRO A 72 7.96 14.52 15.66
C PRO A 72 8.01 14.55 17.19
N ILE A 73 8.50 13.47 17.78
CA ILE A 73 8.83 13.37 19.22
C ILE A 73 10.23 13.95 19.41
#